data_AF-A0A2T3AKF0-F1
#
_entry.id   AF-A0A2T3AKF0-F1
#
_cell.length_a   1.000
_cell.length_b   1.000
_cell.length_c   1.000
_cell.angle_alpha   90.00
_cell.angle_beta   90.00
_cell.angle_gamma   90.00
#
_symmetry.space_group_name_H-M   'P 1'
#
loop_
_entity.id
_entity.type
_entity.pdbx_description
1 polymer ?
#
loop_
_entity_poly.entity_id
_entity_poly.type
_entity_poly.pdbx_seq_one_letter_code
_entity_poly.pdbx_strand_id
1 'polypeptide(L)'
;MRITLSITNPDAEDQDLLTLDVFPEMTVEALRSSIHGETRIDPAAQHLYHNGQLISDNNKTMEQLSIGDGEMLALHVRDMRGNTGVSASGSAEAGRAPAAAQQQQRRQQQHQPPQQQSSRQTGLDHDPEFIRLQLLGDPAARAELQRTHPRLASVIDNPQQFAAAYNEASDRDRRERSERQRHIAALNADPFDIEAQAKIEEIIRQERVMENLQNALEHNPEGKGIATFQDVESALPLLI
;
A
#
# COMPACT_ATOMS: atom_id res chain seq x y z
N MET A 1 -26.69 -19.36 1.73
CA MET A 1 -25.46 -19.68 0.97
C MET A 1 -24.30 -18.98 1.63
N ARG A 2 -23.09 -19.51 1.54
CA ARG A 2 -21.89 -18.93 2.16
C ARG A 2 -21.02 -18.27 1.13
N ILE A 3 -20.57 -17.06 1.40
CA ILE A 3 -19.58 -16.36 0.57
C ILE A 3 -18.34 -16.08 1.40
N THR A 4 -17.19 -15.99 0.74
CA THR A 4 -15.92 -15.58 1.36
C THR A 4 -15.52 -14.23 0.81
N LEU A 5 -15.29 -13.27 1.70
CA LEU A 5 -14.80 -11.94 1.37
C LEU A 5 -13.31 -11.88 1.66
N SER A 6 -12.53 -11.42 0.68
CA SER A 6 -11.13 -11.04 0.85
C SER A 6 -11.07 -9.53 1.03
N ILE A 7 -10.75 -9.09 2.23
CA ILE A 7 -10.69 -7.67 2.60
C ILE A 7 -9.26 -7.19 2.38
N THR A 8 -9.11 -6.25 1.46
CA THR A 8 -7.86 -5.57 1.15
C THR A 8 -7.96 -4.14 1.68
N ASN A 9 -7.27 -3.86 2.79
CA ASN A 9 -7.16 -2.52 3.34
C ASN A 9 -5.77 -1.95 2.98
N PRO A 10 -5.65 -0.77 2.34
CA PRO A 10 -4.34 -0.19 2.01
C PRO A 10 -3.43 0.05 3.21
N ASP A 11 -4.01 0.23 4.41
CA ASP A 11 -3.28 0.45 5.65
C ASP A 11 -2.92 -0.84 6.40
N ALA A 12 -3.45 -1.99 5.97
CA ALA A 12 -3.15 -3.30 6.56
C ALA A 12 -2.36 -4.16 5.58
N GLU A 13 -1.22 -4.70 6.02
CA GLU A 13 -0.42 -5.61 5.20
C GLU A 13 -1.08 -6.99 5.01
N ASP A 14 -2.04 -7.32 5.87
CA ASP A 14 -2.76 -8.58 5.86
C ASP A 14 -4.09 -8.48 5.08
N GLN A 15 -4.35 -9.50 4.28
CA GLN A 15 -5.66 -9.72 3.66
C GLN A 15 -6.55 -10.47 4.66
N ASP A 16 -7.52 -9.78 5.23
CA ASP A 16 -8.49 -10.42 6.12
C ASP A 16 -9.51 -11.22 5.31
N LEU A 17 -9.73 -12.47 5.69
CA LEU A 17 -10.75 -13.33 5.09
C LEU A 17 -11.96 -13.38 6.00
N LEU A 18 -13.13 -13.01 5.47
CA LEU A 18 -14.39 -13.03 6.21
C LEU A 18 -15.41 -13.92 5.51
N THR A 19 -15.90 -14.95 6.19
CA THR A 19 -17.00 -15.78 5.68
C THR A 19 -18.33 -15.24 6.17
N LEU A 20 -19.26 -14.96 5.26
CA LEU A 20 -20.60 -14.48 5.57
C LEU A 20 -21.67 -15.46 5.06
N ASP A 21 -22.70 -15.69 5.87
CA ASP A 21 -23.92 -16.37 5.47
C ASP A 21 -24.87 -15.34 4.81
N VAL A 22 -25.19 -15.54 3.54
CA VAL A 22 -26.02 -14.64 2.72
C VAL A 22 -27.20 -15.37 2.08
N PHE A 23 -28.20 -14.61 1.63
CA PHE A 23 -29.38 -15.14 0.92
C PHE A 23 -29.36 -14.72 -0.55
N PRO A 24 -29.90 -15.54 -1.48
CA PRO A 24 -29.95 -15.20 -2.91
C PRO A 24 -30.71 -13.90 -3.20
N GLU A 25 -31.80 -13.66 -2.46
CA GLU A 25 -32.59 -12.43 -2.54
C GLU A 25 -31.96 -11.22 -1.82
N MET A 26 -30.84 -11.40 -1.13
CA MET A 26 -30.20 -10.32 -0.39
C MET A 26 -29.58 -9.31 -1.36
N THR A 27 -29.86 -8.02 -1.15
CA THR A 27 -29.29 -6.93 -1.96
C THR A 27 -27.86 -6.64 -1.57
N VAL A 28 -27.13 -5.98 -2.47
CA VAL A 28 -25.77 -5.48 -2.19
C VAL A 28 -25.77 -4.48 -1.03
N GLU A 29 -26.82 -3.67 -0.88
CA GLU A 29 -26.99 -2.77 0.28
C GLU A 29 -27.03 -3.53 1.62
N ALA A 30 -27.81 -4.61 1.68
CA ALA A 30 -27.91 -5.46 2.86
C ALA A 30 -26.59 -6.21 3.12
N LEU A 31 -25.89 -6.62 2.06
CA LEU A 31 -24.53 -7.18 2.17
C LEU A 31 -23.56 -6.18 2.81
N ARG A 32 -23.49 -4.95 2.30
CA ARG A 32 -22.63 -3.88 2.84
C ARG A 32 -22.92 -3.57 4.31
N SER A 33 -24.20 -3.58 4.68
CA SER A 33 -24.62 -3.42 6.08
C SER A 33 -24.16 -4.57 6.96
N SER A 34 -24.21 -5.81 6.44
CA SER A 34 -23.71 -7.00 7.15
C SER A 34 -22.20 -6.96 7.33
N ILE A 35 -21.46 -6.57 6.27
CA ILE A 35 -20.01 -6.35 6.33
C ILE A 35 -19.67 -5.26 7.35
N HIS A 36 -20.42 -4.15 7.38
CA HIS A 36 -20.22 -3.08 8.35
C HIS A 36 -20.43 -3.57 9.78
N GLY A 37 -21.45 -4.38 10.04
CA GLY A 37 -21.71 -4.96 11.36
C GLY A 37 -20.55 -5.82 11.89
N GLU A 38 -19.90 -6.57 11.00
CA GLU A 38 -18.82 -7.49 11.36
C GLU A 38 -17.44 -6.82 11.40
N THR A 39 -17.14 -5.95 10.43
CA THR A 39 -15.81 -5.35 10.22
C THR A 39 -15.68 -3.93 10.76
N ARG A 40 -16.80 -3.26 11.03
CA ARG A 40 -16.90 -1.82 11.34
C ARG A 40 -16.39 -0.88 10.24
N ILE A 41 -16.17 -1.38 9.02
CA ILE A 41 -15.80 -0.56 7.87
C ILE A 41 -17.04 0.16 7.34
N ASP A 42 -16.97 1.48 7.13
CA ASP A 42 -18.10 2.27 6.63
C ASP A 42 -18.58 1.80 5.24
N PRO A 43 -19.89 1.62 4.99
CA PRO A 43 -20.42 1.22 3.70
C PRO A 43 -19.96 2.07 2.51
N ALA A 44 -19.65 3.35 2.72
CA ALA A 44 -19.14 4.25 1.69
C ALA A 44 -17.65 4.01 1.36
N ALA A 45 -16.89 3.46 2.30
CA ALA A 45 -15.48 3.09 2.08
C ALA A 45 -15.35 1.71 1.42
N GLN A 46 -16.41 0.90 1.43
CA GLN A 46 -16.43 -0.46 0.88
C GLN A 46 -16.52 -0.45 -0.65
N HIS A 47 -15.56 -1.07 -1.34
CA HIS A 47 -15.61 -1.30 -2.78
C HIS A 47 -15.60 -2.81 -3.05
N LEU A 48 -16.75 -3.35 -3.43
CA LEU A 48 -16.94 -4.79 -3.65
C LEU A 48 -16.66 -5.15 -5.11
N TYR A 49 -15.84 -6.17 -5.32
CA TYR A 49 -15.47 -6.71 -6.62
C TYR A 49 -15.86 -8.18 -6.71
N HIS A 50 -16.46 -8.54 -7.83
CA HIS A 50 -16.83 -9.91 -8.16
C HIS A 50 -16.26 -10.24 -9.54
N ASN A 51 -15.42 -11.27 -9.62
CA ASN A 51 -14.69 -11.63 -10.85
C ASN A 51 -13.93 -10.44 -11.49
N GLY A 52 -13.42 -9.53 -10.66
CA GLY A 52 -12.73 -8.30 -11.11
C GLY A 52 -13.65 -7.15 -11.53
N GLN A 53 -14.97 -7.33 -11.52
CA GLN A 53 -15.94 -6.28 -11.82
C GLN A 53 -16.42 -5.59 -10.54
N LEU A 54 -16.35 -4.26 -10.51
CA LEU A 54 -16.86 -3.45 -9.40
C LEU A 54 -18.40 -3.53 -9.33
N ILE A 55 -18.91 -3.85 -8.15
CA ILE A 55 -20.34 -3.85 -7.84
C ILE A 55 -20.73 -2.49 -7.25
N SER A 56 -21.25 -1.61 -8.11
CA SER A 56 -21.74 -0.28 -7.73
C SER A 56 -23.24 -0.22 -7.45
N ASP A 57 -24.00 -1.15 -8.04
CA ASP A 57 -25.47 -1.15 -7.93
C ASP A 57 -25.94 -1.78 -6.61
N ASN A 58 -26.34 -0.95 -5.66
CA ASN A 58 -26.80 -1.39 -4.33
C ASN A 58 -28.12 -2.18 -4.35
N ASN A 59 -28.94 -2.01 -5.39
CA ASN A 59 -30.27 -2.62 -5.51
C ASN A 59 -30.25 -4.02 -6.14
N LYS A 60 -29.11 -4.46 -6.71
CA LYS A 60 -29.02 -5.80 -7.30
C LYS A 60 -28.94 -6.86 -6.20
N THR A 61 -29.52 -8.02 -6.46
CA THR A 61 -29.43 -9.17 -5.56
C THR A 61 -28.19 -10.00 -5.84
N MET A 62 -27.79 -10.83 -4.88
CA MET A 62 -26.68 -11.78 -5.07
C MET A 62 -26.94 -12.69 -6.29
N GLU A 63 -28.16 -13.18 -6.46
CA GLU A 63 -28.54 -14.02 -7.62
C GLU A 63 -28.38 -13.28 -8.97
N GLN A 64 -28.80 -12.01 -9.04
CA GLN A 64 -28.67 -11.19 -10.25
C GLN A 64 -27.21 -10.90 -10.60
N LEU A 65 -26.33 -10.89 -9.60
CA LEU A 65 -24.89 -10.74 -9.76
C LEU A 65 -24.19 -12.09 -9.96
N SER A 66 -24.93 -13.20 -10.05
CA SER A 66 -24.39 -14.55 -10.12
C SER A 66 -23.46 -14.90 -8.95
N ILE A 67 -23.71 -14.31 -7.77
CA ILE A 67 -22.99 -14.58 -6.53
C ILE A 67 -23.64 -15.78 -5.84
N GLY A 68 -22.96 -16.93 -5.84
CA GLY A 68 -23.42 -18.20 -5.32
C GLY A 68 -22.76 -18.66 -4.01
N ASP A 69 -23.01 -19.91 -3.65
CA ASP A 69 -22.39 -20.58 -2.50
C ASP A 69 -20.91 -20.91 -2.80
N GLY A 70 -20.03 -20.63 -1.83
CA GLY A 70 -18.59 -20.82 -1.92
C GLY A 70 -17.85 -19.72 -2.70
N GLU A 71 -18.54 -18.66 -3.13
CA GLU A 71 -17.95 -17.66 -4.00
C GLU A 71 -17.07 -16.65 -3.25
N MET A 72 -16.06 -16.14 -3.95
CA MET A 72 -15.09 -15.19 -3.42
C MET A 72 -15.36 -13.78 -3.94
N LEU A 73 -15.50 -12.83 -3.03
CA LEU A 73 -15.64 -11.41 -3.32
C LEU A 73 -14.42 -10.65 -2.78
N ALA A 74 -13.90 -9.70 -3.54
CA ALA A 74 -12.87 -8.80 -3.05
C ALA A 74 -13.53 -7.55 -2.46
N LEU A 75 -13.18 -7.17 -1.23
CA LEU A 75 -13.57 -5.93 -0.60
C LEU A 75 -12.36 -5.03 -0.49
N HIS A 76 -12.32 -3.94 -1.23
CA HIS A 76 -11.30 -2.91 -1.06
C HIS A 76 -11.83 -1.81 -0.14
N VAL A 77 -11.06 -1.48 0.89
CA VAL A 77 -11.37 -0.36 1.79
C VAL A 77 -10.70 0.88 1.25
N ARG A 78 -11.48 1.90 0.89
CA ARG A 78 -10.92 3.19 0.49
C ARG A 78 -11.78 4.31 1.04
N ASP A 79 -11.21 5.09 1.95
CA ASP A 79 -11.86 6.30 2.43
C ASP A 79 -11.99 7.30 1.28
N MET A 80 -13.23 7.67 0.96
CA MET A 80 -13.51 8.84 0.10
C MET A 80 -13.22 10.18 0.80
N ARG A 81 -12.40 10.21 1.87
CA ARG A 81 -11.84 11.45 2.42
C ARG A 81 -10.66 11.90 1.57
N GLY A 82 -10.96 12.29 0.34
CA GLY A 82 -9.93 12.68 -0.59
C GLY A 82 -10.43 13.32 -1.87
N ASN A 83 -11.58 14.01 -1.89
CA ASN A 83 -11.85 14.98 -2.96
C ASN A 83 -13.00 15.96 -2.66
N THR A 84 -12.75 16.97 -1.83
CA THR A 84 -13.36 18.30 -2.03
C THR A 84 -12.31 19.37 -1.73
N GLY A 85 -11.44 19.62 -2.71
CA GLY A 85 -10.72 20.88 -2.79
C GLY A 85 -11.72 22.01 -3.05
N VAL A 86 -12.33 22.53 -1.98
CA VAL A 86 -12.98 23.84 -1.98
C VAL A 86 -12.56 24.52 -0.70
N SER A 87 -11.57 25.41 -0.84
CA SER A 87 -11.23 26.40 0.16
C SER A 87 -12.47 27.25 0.46
N ALA A 88 -13.08 27.01 1.62
CA ALA A 88 -14.03 27.94 2.22
C ALA A 88 -13.47 28.34 3.58
N SER A 89 -12.76 29.47 3.55
CA SER A 89 -12.41 30.30 4.70
C SER A 89 -13.61 30.47 5.64
N GLY A 90 -13.45 30.06 6.90
CA GLY A 90 -14.43 30.25 7.96
C GLY A 90 -13.83 29.98 9.35
N SER A 91 -13.32 31.05 9.97
CA SER A 91 -13.21 31.31 11.42
C SER A 91 -13.26 30.13 12.40
N ALA A 92 -12.13 29.84 13.05
CA ALA A 92 -12.06 29.03 14.26
C ALA A 92 -12.34 29.91 15.50
N GLU A 93 -13.39 29.57 16.24
CA GLU A 93 -13.66 30.04 17.59
C GLU A 93 -13.49 28.88 18.59
N ALA A 94 -13.18 29.25 19.83
CA ALA A 94 -12.44 28.47 20.80
C ALA A 94 -13.18 27.28 21.46
N GLY A 95 -12.37 26.28 21.84
CA GLY A 95 -12.41 25.71 23.19
C GLY A 95 -12.99 24.31 23.34
N ARG A 96 -12.13 23.34 23.69
CA ARG A 96 -12.25 22.41 24.83
C ARG A 96 -11.27 21.23 24.71
N ALA A 97 -10.60 20.94 25.83
CA ALA A 97 -9.92 19.70 26.16
C ALA A 97 -10.37 19.29 27.58
N PRO A 98 -10.02 18.13 28.16
CA PRO A 98 -9.62 16.83 27.59
C PRO A 98 -10.40 15.63 28.20
N ALA A 99 -10.36 14.44 27.58
CA ALA A 99 -10.61 13.16 28.27
C ALA A 99 -10.08 11.97 27.45
N ALA A 100 -8.81 11.60 27.64
CA ALA A 100 -8.29 10.31 27.17
C ALA A 100 -7.01 9.94 27.93
N ALA A 101 -7.19 9.33 29.10
CA ALA A 101 -6.12 8.64 29.83
C ALA A 101 -6.67 7.27 30.26
N GLN A 102 -6.59 6.29 29.36
CA GLN A 102 -6.63 4.84 29.65
C GLN A 102 -6.67 4.05 28.33
N GLN A 103 -5.52 3.77 27.72
CA GLN A 103 -5.30 2.57 26.89
C GLN A 103 -3.84 2.50 26.42
N GLN A 104 -2.90 2.23 27.32
CA GLN A 104 -1.52 1.96 26.94
C GLN A 104 -0.90 0.91 27.86
N GLN A 105 -1.40 -0.33 27.78
CA GLN A 105 -0.77 -1.45 28.49
C GLN A 105 -1.03 -2.84 27.87
N ARG A 106 -1.21 -2.95 26.55
CA ARG A 106 -1.38 -4.25 25.85
C ARG A 106 -0.54 -4.43 24.57
N ARG A 107 0.65 -3.80 24.50
CA ARG A 107 1.56 -3.91 23.33
C ARG A 107 2.89 -4.59 23.62
N GLN A 108 2.91 -5.58 24.52
CA GLN A 108 4.07 -6.45 24.71
C GLN A 108 3.63 -7.92 24.70
N GLN A 109 3.47 -8.49 23.50
CA GLN A 109 3.64 -9.91 23.16
C GLN A 109 3.01 -10.18 21.79
N GLN A 110 3.84 -10.25 20.74
CA GLN A 110 3.78 -11.26 19.67
C GLN A 110 4.78 -10.89 18.57
N HIS A 111 6.01 -11.40 18.71
CA HIS A 111 6.94 -11.57 17.60
C HIS A 111 7.06 -13.06 17.34
N GLN A 112 6.37 -13.58 16.32
CA GLN A 112 6.70 -14.83 15.66
C GLN A 112 6.66 -14.61 14.15
N PRO A 113 7.68 -15.03 13.39
CA PRO A 113 7.67 -14.92 11.93
C PRO A 113 6.82 -16.03 11.31
N PRO A 114 5.82 -15.72 10.44
CA PRO A 114 5.15 -16.74 9.66
C PRO A 114 6.07 -17.24 8.54
N GLN A 115 6.22 -18.56 8.46
CA GLN A 115 6.98 -19.27 7.45
C GLN A 115 6.25 -19.26 6.10
N GLN A 116 6.94 -18.74 5.07
CA GLN A 116 6.99 -19.20 3.68
C GLN A 116 5.82 -20.07 3.17
N GLN A 117 4.71 -19.47 2.73
CA GLN A 117 3.76 -20.12 1.80
C GLN A 117 3.13 -19.14 0.80
N SER A 118 3.93 -18.36 0.05
CA SER A 118 3.43 -17.54 -1.08
C SER A 118 4.21 -17.73 -2.39
N SER A 119 5.14 -18.69 -2.46
CA SER A 119 6.10 -18.85 -3.56
C SER A 119 5.54 -19.50 -4.84
N ARG A 120 4.23 -19.80 -4.92
CA ARG A 120 3.64 -20.46 -6.10
C ARG A 120 2.99 -19.51 -7.11
N GLN A 121 2.60 -18.30 -6.72
CA GLN A 121 1.96 -17.33 -7.63
C GLN A 121 2.95 -16.32 -8.22
N THR A 122 4.04 -16.00 -7.51
CA THR A 122 5.07 -15.06 -7.99
C THR A 122 5.86 -15.56 -9.20
N GLY A 123 5.84 -16.86 -9.51
CA GLY A 123 6.66 -17.42 -10.58
C GLY A 123 6.17 -17.09 -12.00
N LEU A 124 4.87 -16.81 -12.17
CA LEU A 124 4.26 -16.54 -13.48
C LEU A 124 4.42 -15.06 -13.89
N ASP A 125 4.35 -14.13 -12.94
CA ASP A 125 4.56 -12.69 -13.18
C ASP A 125 6.02 -12.29 -13.44
N HIS A 126 6.96 -13.21 -13.23
CA HIS A 126 8.40 -13.01 -13.44
C HIS A 126 8.96 -13.83 -14.61
N ASP A 127 8.11 -14.37 -15.49
CA ASP A 127 8.59 -15.07 -16.68
C ASP A 127 9.24 -14.07 -17.66
N PRO A 128 10.56 -14.19 -17.92
CA PRO A 128 11.25 -13.27 -18.82
C PRO A 128 10.67 -13.28 -20.23
N GLU A 129 10.16 -14.41 -20.74
CA GLU A 129 9.59 -14.45 -22.09
C GLU A 129 8.24 -13.74 -22.16
N PHE A 130 7.40 -13.88 -21.14
CA PHE A 130 6.14 -13.15 -21.06
C PHE A 130 6.38 -11.63 -21.06
N ILE A 131 7.31 -11.17 -20.21
CA ILE A 131 7.67 -9.74 -20.11
C ILE A 131 8.27 -9.23 -21.41
N ARG A 132 9.14 -10.02 -22.06
CA ARG A 132 9.73 -9.67 -23.35
C ARG A 132 8.65 -9.49 -24.43
N LEU A 133 7.67 -10.40 -24.48
CA LEU A 133 6.57 -10.32 -25.44
C LEU A 133 5.65 -9.13 -25.17
N GLN A 134 5.33 -8.86 -23.91
CA GLN A 134 4.57 -7.65 -23.52
C GLN A 134 5.31 -6.38 -23.96
N LEU A 135 6.62 -6.34 -23.72
CA LEU A 135 7.44 -5.21 -24.10
C LEU A 135 7.53 -5.06 -25.63
N LEU A 136 7.67 -6.15 -26.38
CA LEU A 136 7.63 -6.10 -27.84
C LEU A 136 6.28 -5.67 -28.40
N GLY A 137 5.19 -5.95 -27.68
CA GLY A 137 3.83 -5.54 -28.04
C GLY A 137 3.50 -4.08 -27.77
N ASP A 138 4.28 -3.39 -26.93
CA ASP A 138 4.04 -1.99 -26.55
C ASP A 138 5.24 -1.07 -26.92
N PRO A 139 5.06 -0.16 -27.91
CA PRO A 139 6.11 0.76 -28.32
C PRO A 139 6.49 1.79 -27.25
N ALA A 140 5.56 2.20 -26.38
CA ALA A 140 5.84 3.14 -25.30
C ALA A 140 6.69 2.46 -24.22
N ALA A 141 6.36 1.22 -23.87
CA ALA A 141 7.14 0.43 -22.93
C ALA A 141 8.57 0.17 -23.45
N ARG A 142 8.77 -0.09 -24.75
CA ARG A 142 10.13 -0.18 -25.35
C ARG A 142 10.91 1.11 -25.20
N ALA A 143 10.29 2.25 -25.46
CA ALA A 143 10.95 3.54 -25.33
C ALA A 143 11.38 3.79 -23.88
N GLU A 144 10.55 3.40 -22.92
CA GLU A 144 10.88 3.50 -21.50
C GLU A 144 12.02 2.56 -21.10
N LEU A 145 12.00 1.30 -21.56
CA LEU A 145 13.10 0.36 -21.31
C LEU A 145 14.43 0.88 -21.87
N GLN A 146 14.42 1.53 -23.05
CA GLN A 146 15.63 2.13 -23.63
C GLN A 146 16.21 3.25 -22.76
N ARG A 147 15.36 4.02 -22.08
CA ARG A 147 15.77 5.13 -21.21
C ARG A 147 16.26 4.65 -19.85
N THR A 148 15.57 3.69 -19.25
CA THR A 148 15.81 3.21 -17.89
C THR A 148 16.80 2.05 -17.82
N HIS A 149 16.72 1.12 -18.76
CA HIS A 149 17.49 -0.13 -18.77
C HIS A 149 18.11 -0.42 -20.14
N PRO A 150 19.11 0.38 -20.58
CA PRO A 150 19.69 0.28 -21.91
C PRO A 150 20.30 -1.10 -22.21
N ARG A 151 20.85 -1.79 -21.21
CA ARG A 151 21.39 -3.15 -21.36
C ARG A 151 20.31 -4.16 -21.73
N LEU A 152 19.16 -4.13 -21.06
CA LEU A 152 18.03 -5.02 -21.39
C LEU A 152 17.45 -4.69 -22.76
N ALA A 153 17.38 -3.40 -23.11
CA ALA A 153 16.84 -2.96 -24.39
C ALA A 153 17.68 -3.46 -25.58
N SER A 154 19.01 -3.56 -25.43
CA SER A 154 19.92 -4.03 -26.48
C SER A 154 19.76 -5.51 -26.85
N VAL A 155 19.20 -6.31 -25.95
CA VAL A 155 19.05 -7.77 -26.12
C VAL A 155 17.60 -8.22 -26.30
N ILE A 156 16.65 -7.28 -26.40
CA ILE A 156 15.20 -7.54 -26.45
C ILE A 156 14.77 -8.47 -27.61
N ASP A 157 15.49 -8.42 -28.73
CA ASP A 157 15.19 -9.23 -29.91
C ASP A 157 15.72 -10.67 -29.79
N ASN A 158 16.57 -10.97 -28.79
CA ASN A 158 17.09 -12.30 -28.53
C ASN A 158 16.53 -12.87 -27.21
N PRO A 159 15.65 -13.90 -27.26
CA PRO A 159 14.97 -14.42 -26.08
C PRO A 159 15.95 -14.95 -25.01
N GLN A 160 16.99 -15.67 -25.41
CA GLN A 160 17.96 -16.25 -24.47
C GLN A 160 18.80 -15.17 -23.78
N GLN A 161 19.23 -14.15 -24.53
CA GLN A 161 20.04 -13.06 -23.96
C GLN A 161 19.19 -12.13 -23.08
N PHE A 162 17.94 -11.87 -23.48
CA PHE A 162 17.00 -11.12 -22.67
C PHE A 162 16.73 -11.82 -21.35
N ALA A 163 16.40 -13.11 -21.36
CA ALA A 163 16.16 -13.88 -20.15
C ALA A 163 17.36 -13.87 -19.20
N ALA A 164 18.58 -14.05 -19.72
CA ALA A 164 19.80 -13.99 -18.93
C ALA A 164 20.00 -12.61 -18.27
N ALA A 165 19.84 -11.52 -19.05
CA ALA A 165 20.02 -10.16 -18.55
C ALA A 165 18.90 -9.75 -17.57
N TYR A 166 17.67 -10.19 -17.81
CA TYR A 166 16.51 -9.93 -16.93
C TYR A 166 16.69 -10.63 -15.59
N ASN A 167 17.08 -11.90 -15.60
CA ASN A 167 17.34 -12.65 -14.37
C ASN A 167 18.49 -12.04 -13.56
N GLU A 168 19.58 -11.62 -14.21
CA GLU A 168 20.69 -10.92 -13.54
C GLU A 168 20.22 -9.62 -12.87
N ALA A 169 19.37 -8.83 -13.53
CA ALA A 169 18.83 -7.60 -13.00
C ALA A 169 17.88 -7.85 -11.82
N SER A 170 16.96 -8.81 -11.95
CA SER A 170 16.01 -9.20 -10.91
C SER A 170 16.71 -9.77 -9.68
N ASP A 171 17.74 -10.61 -9.87
CA ASP A 171 18.54 -11.15 -8.76
C ASP A 171 19.31 -10.07 -8.01
N ARG A 172 19.81 -9.05 -8.73
CA ARG A 172 20.50 -7.92 -8.13
C ARG A 172 19.54 -7.09 -7.27
N ASP A 173 18.42 -6.67 -7.84
CA ASP A 173 17.38 -5.92 -7.13
C ASP A 173 16.88 -6.68 -5.89
N ARG A 174 16.64 -7.99 -6.02
CA ARG A 174 16.23 -8.85 -4.90
C ARG A 174 17.27 -8.88 -3.78
N ARG A 175 18.56 -8.93 -4.10
CA ARG A 175 19.64 -8.90 -3.10
C ARG A 175 19.68 -7.54 -2.39
N GLU A 176 19.66 -6.45 -3.15
CA GLU A 176 19.68 -5.09 -2.60
C GLU A 176 18.48 -4.84 -1.68
N ARG A 177 17.27 -5.23 -2.09
CA ARG A 177 16.06 -5.16 -1.27
C ARG A 177 16.18 -6.00 -0.01
N SER A 178 16.69 -7.23 -0.12
CA SER A 178 16.86 -8.10 1.05
C SER A 178 17.87 -7.54 2.05
N GLU A 179 18.97 -6.95 1.58
CA GLU A 179 19.97 -6.32 2.43
C GLU A 179 19.41 -5.08 3.12
N ARG A 180 18.71 -4.21 2.39
CA ARG A 180 17.98 -3.07 2.96
C ARG A 180 16.98 -3.52 4.02
N GLN A 181 16.20 -4.56 3.75
CA GLN A 181 15.22 -5.09 4.71
C GLN A 181 15.89 -5.62 5.97
N ARG A 182 17.02 -6.33 5.84
CA ARG A 182 17.81 -6.77 7.00
C ARG A 182 18.37 -5.61 7.80
N HIS A 183 18.80 -4.55 7.12
CA HIS A 183 19.29 -3.34 7.77
C HIS A 183 18.19 -2.67 8.61
N ILE A 184 17.01 -2.48 8.02
CA ILE A 184 15.83 -1.91 8.71
C ILE A 184 15.43 -2.81 9.88
N ALA A 185 15.36 -4.13 9.66
CA ALA A 185 15.02 -5.08 10.72
C ALA A 185 16.04 -5.05 11.87
N ALA A 186 17.33 -4.86 11.58
CA ALA A 186 18.36 -4.71 12.61
C ALA A 186 18.19 -3.43 13.42
N LEU A 187 17.86 -2.30 12.78
CA LEU A 187 17.54 -1.04 13.47
C LEU A 187 16.28 -1.16 14.34
N ASN A 188 15.30 -1.96 13.91
CA ASN A 188 14.05 -2.16 14.64
C ASN A 188 14.09 -3.33 15.64
N ALA A 189 15.19 -4.09 15.72
CA ALA A 189 15.26 -5.32 16.50
C ALA A 189 15.11 -5.06 18.02
N ASP A 190 15.59 -3.92 18.49
CA ASP A 190 15.37 -3.44 19.84
C ASP A 190 14.79 -2.01 19.81
N PRO A 191 13.50 -1.84 20.12
CA PRO A 191 12.84 -0.53 20.12
C PRO A 191 13.32 0.39 21.25
N PHE A 192 14.11 -0.10 22.21
CA PHE A 192 14.67 0.68 23.31
C PHE A 192 16.17 1.01 23.11
N ASP A 193 16.76 0.60 21.99
CA ASP A 193 18.13 0.95 21.64
C ASP A 193 18.21 2.42 21.20
N ILE A 194 18.84 3.22 22.07
CA ILE A 194 19.03 4.66 21.87
C ILE A 194 19.91 4.93 20.64
N GLU A 195 20.89 4.07 20.34
CA GLU A 195 21.78 4.23 19.19
C GLU A 195 21.04 3.95 17.87
N ALA A 196 20.22 2.88 17.85
CA ALA A 196 19.36 2.58 16.71
C ALA A 196 18.33 3.69 16.47
N GLN A 197 17.70 4.20 17.53
CA GLN A 197 16.77 5.34 17.46
C GLN A 197 17.45 6.61 16.93
N ALA A 198 18.64 6.95 17.42
CA ALA A 198 19.40 8.11 16.94
C ALA A 198 19.79 7.97 15.45
N LYS A 199 20.10 6.74 15.02
CA LYS A 199 20.40 6.44 13.62
C LYS A 199 19.17 6.55 12.73
N ILE A 200 18.01 6.09 13.19
CA ILE A 200 16.72 6.28 12.50
C ILE A 200 16.40 7.77 12.36
N GLU A 201 16.60 8.56 13.43
CA GLU A 201 16.35 10.01 13.43
C GLU A 201 17.22 10.74 12.40
N GLU A 202 18.51 10.44 12.34
CA GLU A 202 19.42 11.07 11.38
C GLU A 202 19.08 10.70 9.93
N ILE A 203 18.66 9.46 9.66
CA ILE A 203 18.18 9.05 8.32
C ILE A 203 16.96 9.88 7.90
N ILE A 204 15.94 9.98 8.77
CA ILE A 204 14.72 10.74 8.49
C ILE A 204 15.04 12.23 8.27
N ARG A 205 15.97 12.78 9.06
CA ARG A 205 16.41 14.17 8.92
C ARG A 205 17.07 14.41 7.56
N GLN A 206 17.94 13.51 7.12
CA GLN A 206 18.58 13.62 5.80
C GLN A 206 17.56 13.48 4.67
N GLU A 207 16.62 12.53 4.78
CA GLU A 207 15.54 12.36 3.79
C GLU A 207 14.69 13.63 3.68
N ARG A 208 14.32 14.27 4.79
CA ARG A 208 13.59 15.55 4.76
C ARG A 208 14.37 16.68 4.08
N VAL A 209 15.69 16.74 4.30
CA VAL A 209 16.55 17.74 3.63
C VAL A 209 16.59 17.47 2.13
N MET A 210 16.74 16.20 1.72
CA MET A 210 16.74 15.81 0.32
C MET A 210 15.39 16.03 -0.36
N GLU A 211 14.29 15.70 0.31
CA GLU A 211 12.93 15.92 -0.16
C GLU A 211 12.66 17.42 -0.36
N ASN A 212 13.05 18.25 0.61
CA ASN A 212 12.94 19.70 0.47
C ASN A 212 13.78 20.22 -0.70
N LEU A 213 15.02 19.73 -0.85
CA LEU A 213 15.88 20.09 -1.98
C LEU A 213 15.27 19.67 -3.32
N GLN A 214 14.74 18.45 -3.42
CA GLN A 214 14.09 17.94 -4.62
C GLN A 214 12.84 18.76 -4.96
N ASN A 215 11.99 19.05 -3.97
CA ASN A 215 10.81 19.90 -4.13
C ASN A 215 11.19 21.31 -4.58
N ALA A 216 12.27 21.89 -4.04
CA ALA A 216 12.78 23.19 -4.45
C ALA A 216 13.29 23.18 -5.90
N LEU A 217 13.98 22.11 -6.32
CA LEU A 217 14.44 21.93 -7.71
C LEU A 217 13.28 21.74 -8.68
N GLU A 218 12.23 21.04 -8.28
CA GLU A 218 11.06 20.75 -9.11
C GLU A 218 10.14 21.97 -9.25
N HIS A 219 10.00 22.79 -8.20
CA HIS A 219 8.98 23.83 -8.14
C HIS A 219 9.50 25.27 -8.12
N ASN A 220 10.81 25.54 -8.03
CA ASN A 220 11.29 26.93 -7.94
C ASN A 220 12.77 27.19 -8.35
N PRO A 221 13.05 27.73 -9.56
CA PRO A 221 14.42 28.11 -9.95
C PRO A 221 14.95 29.39 -9.28
N GLU A 222 14.15 30.15 -8.51
CA GLU A 222 14.63 31.32 -7.76
C GLU A 222 14.45 31.13 -6.25
N GLY A 223 15.59 30.95 -5.57
CA GLY A 223 15.70 30.57 -4.17
C GLY A 223 14.79 31.33 -3.21
N LYS A 224 13.97 30.59 -2.48
CA LYS A 224 13.36 31.04 -1.22
C LYS A 224 13.42 29.93 -0.20
N GLY A 225 14.19 30.19 0.84
CA GLY A 225 14.06 29.54 2.14
C GLY A 225 14.85 28.24 2.25
N ILE A 226 16.14 28.37 2.58
CA ILE A 226 16.81 27.36 3.39
C ILE A 226 15.95 27.22 4.65
N ALA A 227 15.17 26.16 4.78
CA ALA A 227 14.47 25.86 6.02
C ALA A 227 15.56 25.56 7.04
N THR A 228 15.92 26.58 7.82
CA THR A 228 16.87 26.45 8.90
C THR A 228 16.29 25.52 9.96
N PHE A 229 17.18 24.93 10.76
CA PHE A 229 16.92 23.99 11.84
C PHE A 229 15.85 24.38 12.88
N GLN A 230 15.22 25.55 12.75
CA GLN A 230 14.24 26.09 13.68
C GLN A 230 12.81 25.56 13.47
N ASP A 231 12.46 25.04 12.28
CA ASP A 231 11.10 24.56 11.98
C ASP A 231 10.86 23.07 12.35
N VAL A 232 11.91 22.33 12.72
CA VAL A 232 11.79 20.92 13.14
C VAL A 232 11.43 20.79 14.63
N GLU A 233 11.60 21.85 15.42
CA GLU A 233 11.37 21.83 16.88
C GLU A 233 9.89 22.03 17.28
N SER A 234 9.01 22.34 16.32
CA SER A 234 7.58 22.61 16.59
C SER A 234 6.65 21.40 16.39
N ALA A 235 7.19 20.22 16.07
CA ALA A 235 6.39 19.00 15.84
C ALA A 235 6.80 17.82 16.73
N LEU A 236 7.33 18.09 17.92
CA LEU A 236 7.45 17.11 18.99
C LEU A 236 6.27 17.28 19.95
N PRO A 237 5.25 16.38 19.96
CA PRO A 237 4.50 16.18 21.18
C PRO A 237 5.43 15.49 22.18
N LEU A 238 5.65 16.17 23.31
CA LEU A 238 6.26 15.63 24.52
C LEU A 238 5.80 14.19 24.79
N LEU A 239 6.76 13.28 24.88
CA LEU A 239 6.59 11.96 25.49
C LEU A 239 7.39 11.96 26.79
N ILE A 240 6.72 12.38 27.87
CA ILE A 240 6.99 11.89 29.23
C ILE A 240 5.93 10.81 29.50
#